data_AF-A0A3D1IWF6-F1
#
_entry.id   AF-A0A3D1IWF6-F1
#
_cell.length_a   1.000
_cell.length_b   1.000
_cell.length_c   1.000
_cell.angle_alpha   90.00
_cell.angle_beta   90.00
_cell.angle_gamma   90.00
#
_symmetry.space_group_name_H-M   'P 1'
#
loop_
_entity.id
_entity.type
_entity.pdbx_description
1 polymer ?
#
loop_
_entity_poly.entity_id
_entity_poly.type
_entity_poly.pdbx_seq_one_letter_code
_entity_poly.pdbx_strand_id
1 'polypeptide(L)'
;MSGSELMGGNTPDGIAVLEQRHDQPALLTLVELAPPMVADGVWLHDYYVSGDITFSGEMRECCPECEGVHLQLVLRQGFVKRAHMFCPECTRCFDARYPDGSAALSLI
;
A
#
# COMPACT_ATOMS: atom_id res chain seq x y z
N MET A 1 42.53 13.72 46.81
CA MET A 1 41.36 13.93 47.69
C MET A 1 40.62 15.11 47.08
N SER A 2 39.46 15.03 46.44
CA SER A 2 38.37 14.05 46.32
C SER A 2 37.65 14.45 45.01
N GLY A 3 37.10 13.60 44.14
CA GLY A 3 36.17 12.49 44.39
C GLY A 3 34.73 13.02 44.39
N SER A 4 33.98 12.82 43.28
CA SER A 4 32.50 12.80 43.08
C SER A 4 32.21 12.94 41.57
N GLU A 5 32.13 11.89 40.74
CA GLU A 5 31.04 10.92 40.52
C GLU A 5 29.70 11.47 39.98
N LEU A 6 29.47 11.19 38.69
CA LEU A 6 28.27 10.64 38.02
C LEU A 6 26.90 11.31 38.20
N MET A 7 26.24 11.65 37.07
CA MET A 7 25.00 10.99 36.62
C MET A 7 24.39 11.61 35.35
N GLY A 8 24.00 10.73 34.41
CA GLY A 8 22.86 10.83 33.47
C GLY A 8 22.89 11.95 32.42
N GLY A 9 22.50 11.76 31.17
CA GLY A 9 21.73 10.71 30.55
C GLY A 9 20.95 11.35 29.40
N ASN A 10 20.59 10.51 28.42
CA ASN A 10 19.60 10.75 27.38
C ASN A 10 20.09 11.39 26.06
N THR A 11 20.52 10.48 25.18
CA THR A 11 20.29 10.53 23.74
C THR A 11 18.85 10.94 23.42
N PRO A 12 18.60 11.91 22.54
CA PRO A 12 17.38 11.90 21.75
C PRO A 12 17.63 11.01 20.54
N ASP A 13 17.19 9.76 20.67
CA ASP A 13 16.70 8.96 19.55
C ASP A 13 15.63 9.79 18.85
N GLY A 14 15.98 10.28 17.67
CA GLY A 14 15.06 10.95 16.77
C GLY A 14 15.31 10.33 15.42
N ILE A 15 14.80 9.11 15.22
CA ILE A 15 14.57 8.60 13.87
C ILE A 15 13.74 9.66 13.16
N ALA A 16 14.40 10.46 12.33
CA ALA A 16 13.73 11.33 11.40
C ALA A 16 12.94 10.40 10.48
N VAL A 17 11.65 10.21 10.80
CA VAL A 17 10.68 9.76 9.83
C VAL A 17 10.72 10.85 8.77
N LEU A 18 11.50 10.59 7.71
CA LEU A 18 11.44 11.36 6.48
C LEU A 18 10.02 11.17 5.96
N GLU A 19 9.11 12.02 6.42
CA GLU A 19 7.90 12.38 5.68
C GLU A 19 8.37 13.06 4.39
N GLN A 20 8.94 12.26 3.49
CA GLN A 20 9.21 12.65 2.14
C GLN A 20 7.86 12.69 1.43
N ARG A 21 7.09 13.75 1.69
CA ARG A 21 5.96 14.14 0.85
C ARG A 21 6.57 14.59 -0.46
N HIS A 22 6.74 13.61 -1.35
CA HIS A 22 7.31 13.80 -2.66
C HIS A 22 6.37 14.73 -3.44
N ASP A 23 6.75 16.01 -3.52
CA ASP A 23 6.02 17.09 -4.21
C ASP A 23 6.05 16.96 -5.74
N GLN A 24 6.84 16.03 -6.27
CA GLN A 24 6.78 15.62 -7.66
C GLN A 24 5.71 14.53 -7.81
N PRO A 25 4.81 14.58 -8.80
CA PRO A 25 3.91 13.47 -9.07
C PRO A 25 4.78 12.26 -9.33
N ALA A 26 4.81 11.33 -8.37
CA ALA A 26 5.54 10.09 -8.55
C ALA A 26 4.98 9.45 -9.82
N LEU A 27 5.84 9.23 -10.82
CA LEU A 27 5.48 8.51 -12.03
C LEU A 27 5.27 7.05 -11.64
N LEU A 28 4.08 6.76 -11.12
CA LEU A 28 3.71 5.42 -10.70
C LEU A 28 3.32 4.61 -11.94
N THR A 29 3.84 3.40 -12.00
CA THR A 29 3.39 2.41 -12.98
C THR A 29 2.46 1.42 -12.28
N LEU A 30 1.31 1.15 -12.90
CA LEU A 30 0.38 0.14 -12.41
C LEU A 30 0.79 -1.24 -12.93
N VAL A 31 0.89 -2.21 -12.01
CA VAL A 31 1.17 -3.61 -12.33
C VAL A 31 -0.01 -4.44 -11.88
N GLU A 32 -0.62 -5.19 -12.80
CA GLU A 32 -1.75 -6.05 -12.46
C GLU A 32 -1.31 -7.19 -11.53
N LEU A 33 -2.13 -7.44 -10.51
CA LEU A 33 -1.95 -8.49 -9.52
C LEU A 33 -3.04 -9.54 -9.67
N ALA A 34 -2.65 -10.81 -9.63
CA ALA A 34 -3.60 -11.91 -9.53
C ALA A 34 -4.36 -11.81 -8.19
N PRO A 35 -5.69 -12.05 -8.17
CA PRO A 35 -6.49 -11.96 -6.94
C PRO A 35 -5.96 -12.77 -5.75
N PRO A 36 -5.46 -14.03 -5.92
CA PRO A 36 -4.88 -14.79 -4.81
C PRO A 36 -3.61 -14.18 -4.22
N MET A 37 -2.97 -13.20 -4.85
CA MET A 37 -1.82 -12.49 -4.28
C MET A 37 -2.25 -11.37 -3.34
N VAL A 38 -3.45 -10.81 -3.50
CA VAL A 38 -3.90 -9.63 -2.75
C VAL A 38 -4.83 -9.95 -1.61
N ALA A 39 -5.63 -11.01 -1.71
CA ALA A 39 -6.58 -11.40 -0.67
C ALA A 39 -6.68 -12.93 -0.53
N ASP A 40 -7.08 -13.38 0.65
CA ASP A 40 -7.47 -14.75 0.92
C ASP A 40 -8.91 -14.99 0.46
N GLY A 41 -9.16 -16.19 -0.04
CA GLY A 41 -10.39 -16.49 -0.75
C GLY A 41 -10.35 -17.87 -1.38
N VAL A 42 -11.40 -18.18 -2.12
CA VAL A 42 -11.60 -19.47 -2.78
C VAL A 42 -11.86 -19.29 -4.26
N TRP A 43 -11.37 -20.23 -5.06
CA TRP A 43 -11.76 -20.33 -6.45
C TRP A 43 -13.17 -20.93 -6.54
N LEU A 44 -14.07 -20.20 -7.19
CA LEU A 44 -15.43 -20.61 -7.50
C LEU A 44 -15.60 -20.52 -9.02
N HIS A 45 -15.51 -21.67 -9.69
CA HIS A 45 -15.41 -21.74 -11.15
C HIS A 45 -14.21 -20.90 -11.65
N ASP A 46 -14.46 -19.93 -12.52
CA ASP A 46 -13.43 -19.07 -13.13
C ASP A 46 -13.14 -17.79 -12.31
N TYR A 47 -13.79 -17.61 -11.15
CA TYR A 47 -13.64 -16.41 -10.32
C TYR A 47 -12.96 -16.71 -8.98
N TYR A 48 -12.14 -15.78 -8.50
CA TYR A 48 -11.58 -15.83 -7.16
C TYR A 48 -12.37 -14.90 -6.24
N VAL A 49 -12.97 -15.47 -5.20
CA VAL A 49 -13.88 -14.75 -4.30
C VAL A 49 -13.25 -14.67 -2.92
N SER A 50 -13.10 -13.46 -2.41
CA SER A 50 -12.68 -13.18 -1.03
C SER A 50 -13.89 -12.95 -0.12
N GLY A 51 -13.66 -12.93 1.19
CA GLY A 51 -14.64 -12.39 2.13
C GLY A 51 -14.79 -10.87 1.97
N ASP A 52 -15.56 -10.23 2.84
CA ASP A 52 -15.77 -8.79 2.77
C ASP A 52 -14.46 -7.99 2.82
N ILE A 53 -14.26 -7.13 1.81
CA ILE A 53 -13.13 -6.22 1.69
C ILE A 53 -13.63 -4.79 1.94
N THR A 54 -12.89 -4.04 2.76
CA THR A 54 -13.18 -2.62 3.00
C THR A 54 -12.34 -1.74 2.08
N PHE A 55 -13.00 -0.81 1.40
CA PHE A 55 -12.33 0.21 0.60
C PHE A 55 -12.00 1.42 1.47
N SER A 56 -10.77 1.92 1.34
CA SER A 56 -10.24 3.02 2.14
C SER A 56 -10.27 4.37 1.45
N GLY A 57 -10.72 4.43 0.20
CA GLY A 57 -10.91 5.67 -0.56
C GLY A 57 -10.65 5.49 -2.04
N GLU A 58 -10.96 6.53 -2.82
CA GLU A 58 -10.63 6.58 -4.25
C GLU A 58 -9.23 7.17 -4.46
N MET A 59 -8.50 6.59 -5.41
CA MET A 59 -7.18 7.01 -5.82
C MET A 59 -7.27 7.92 -7.05
N ARG A 60 -6.21 8.69 -7.30
CA ARG A 60 -6.15 9.58 -8.48
C ARG A 60 -5.95 8.77 -9.76
N GLU A 61 -5.35 7.60 -9.62
CA GLU A 61 -5.04 6.65 -10.68
C GLU A 61 -6.32 6.03 -11.25
N CYS A 62 -6.38 5.94 -12.57
CA CYS A 62 -7.47 5.29 -13.28
C CYS A 62 -7.10 3.86 -13.69
N CYS A 63 -8.11 3.01 -13.81
CA CYS A 63 -7.93 1.67 -14.34
C CYS A 63 -7.43 1.73 -15.80
N PRO A 64 -6.36 1.00 -16.16
CA PRO A 64 -5.87 0.97 -17.54
C PRO A 64 -6.85 0.28 -18.52
N GLU A 65 -7.74 -0.55 -18.00
CA GLU A 65 -8.69 -1.34 -18.80
C GLU A 65 -10.08 -0.68 -18.89
N CYS A 66 -10.36 0.31 -18.03
CA CYS A 66 -11.66 0.98 -17.97
C CYS A 66 -11.49 2.50 -18.07
N GLU A 67 -12.04 3.09 -19.12
CA GLU A 67 -11.87 4.51 -19.41
C GLU A 67 -12.49 5.38 -18.30
N GLY A 68 -11.66 6.23 -17.67
CA GLY A 68 -12.11 7.21 -16.68
C GLY A 68 -12.51 6.65 -15.31
N VAL A 69 -12.28 5.36 -15.05
CA VAL A 69 -12.66 4.73 -13.76
C VAL A 69 -11.52 4.87 -12.76
N HIS A 70 -11.76 5.61 -11.67
CA HIS A 70 -10.82 5.72 -10.57
C HIS A 70 -10.70 4.41 -9.79
N LEU A 71 -9.48 4.04 -9.42
CA LEU A 71 -9.21 2.86 -8.63
C LEU A 71 -9.50 3.12 -7.15
N GLN A 72 -9.96 2.09 -6.44
CA GLN A 72 -10.20 2.15 -5.00
C GLN A 72 -9.00 1.58 -4.23
N LEU A 73 -8.58 2.27 -3.18
CA LEU A 73 -7.52 1.80 -2.28
C LEU A 73 -8.09 0.72 -1.35
N VAL A 74 -7.39 -0.41 -1.29
CA VAL A 74 -7.65 -1.49 -0.35
C VAL A 74 -6.42 -1.64 0.55
N LEU A 75 -6.60 -1.41 1.84
CA LEU A 75 -5.53 -1.56 2.84
C LEU A 75 -5.45 -2.99 3.37
N ARG A 76 -4.30 -3.33 3.97
CA ARG A 76 -4.06 -4.65 4.54
C ARG A 76 -4.86 -4.84 5.83
N GLN A 77 -6.05 -5.41 5.71
CA GLN A 77 -6.92 -5.76 6.82
C GLN A 77 -7.86 -6.93 6.48
N GLY A 78 -8.31 -7.67 7.49
CA GLY A 78 -9.21 -8.80 7.30
C GLY A 78 -8.61 -9.86 6.38
N PHE A 79 -9.28 -10.13 5.25
CA PHE A 79 -8.83 -11.09 4.23
C PHE A 79 -7.77 -10.54 3.28
N VAL A 80 -7.40 -9.26 3.37
CA VAL A 80 -6.42 -8.63 2.48
C VAL A 80 -4.99 -8.93 2.95
N LYS A 81 -4.21 -9.60 2.09
CA LYS A 81 -2.80 -9.95 2.33
C LYS A 81 -1.85 -8.79 2.08
N ARG A 82 -2.15 -7.98 1.06
CA ARG A 82 -1.32 -6.88 0.58
C ARG A 82 -2.20 -5.70 0.18
N ALA A 83 -1.78 -4.50 0.55
CA ALA A 83 -2.44 -3.28 0.09
C ALA A 83 -2.35 -3.15 -1.43
N HIS A 84 -3.46 -2.82 -2.07
CA HIS A 84 -3.57 -2.77 -3.53
C HIS A 84 -4.64 -1.78 -3.95
N MET A 85 -4.67 -1.49 -5.24
CA MET A 85 -5.73 -0.75 -5.90
C MET A 85 -6.70 -1.72 -6.56
N PHE A 86 -8.00 -1.44 -6.49
CA PHE A 86 -9.07 -2.30 -7.00
C PHE A 86 -9.95 -1.50 -7.98
N CYS A 87 -10.23 -2.07 -9.15
CA CYS A 87 -11.19 -1.47 -10.09
C CYS A 87 -12.61 -1.96 -9.78
N PRO A 88 -13.57 -1.09 -9.45
CA PRO A 88 -14.93 -1.50 -9.15
C PRO A 88 -15.70 -2.04 -10.38
N GLU A 89 -15.26 -1.70 -11.59
CA GLU A 89 -15.92 -2.12 -12.83
C GLU A 89 -15.43 -3.48 -13.33
N CYS A 90 -14.12 -3.65 -13.50
CA CYS A 90 -13.55 -4.89 -14.06
C CYS A 90 -12.99 -5.85 -13.00
N THR A 91 -13.04 -5.48 -11.72
CA THR A 91 -12.58 -6.27 -10.56
C THR A 91 -11.08 -6.61 -10.53
N ARG A 92 -10.30 -6.03 -11.44
CA ARG A 92 -8.84 -6.21 -11.48
C ARG A 92 -8.16 -5.49 -10.34
N CYS A 93 -7.04 -6.07 -9.89
CA CYS A 93 -6.24 -5.58 -8.78
C CYS A 93 -4.89 -5.08 -9.31
N PHE A 94 -4.40 -3.96 -8.78
CA PHE A 94 -3.16 -3.35 -9.23
C PHE A 94 -2.25 -2.99 -8.04
N ASP A 95 -0.95 -3.16 -8.25
CA ASP A 95 0.10 -2.57 -7.45
C ASP A 95 0.53 -1.25 -8.09
N ALA A 96 0.80 -0.23 -7.30
CA ALA A 96 1.43 0.98 -7.78
C ALA A 96 2.92 0.91 -7.49
N ARG A 97 3.76 1.06 -8.50
CA ARG A 97 5.21 0.96 -8.36
C ARG A 97 5.91 2.24 -8.75
N TYR A 98 6.91 2.61 -7.96
CA TYR A 98 7.85 3.66 -8.31
C TYR A 98 8.74 3.23 -9.48
N PRO A 99 9.42 4.19 -10.15
CA PRO A 99 10.32 3.88 -11.26
C PRO A 99 11.47 2.91 -10.92
N ASP A 100 11.90 2.86 -9.66
CA ASP A 100 12.89 1.89 -9.16
C ASP A 100 12.32 0.49 -8.94
N GLY A 101 11.01 0.31 -9.14
CA GLY A 101 10.30 -0.96 -9.02
C GLY A 101 9.80 -1.29 -7.62
N SER A 102 10.09 -0.46 -6.62
CA SER A 102 9.51 -0.61 -5.28
C SER A 102 8.01 -0.33 -5.29
N ALA A 103 7.25 -1.09 -4.49
CA ALA A 103 5.81 -0.94 -4.40
C ALA A 103 5.45 0.22 -3.46
N ALA A 104 4.70 1.17 -3.98
CA ALA A 104 4.30 2.41 -3.30
C ALA A 104 3.39 2.16 -2.10
N LEU A 105 2.71 1.01 -2.07
CA LEU A 105 1.80 0.60 -1.01
C LEU A 105 2.45 -0.35 0.03
N SER A 106 3.78 -0.50 0.04
CA SER A 106 4.47 -1.47 0.93
C SER A 106 4.66 -1.01 2.38
N LEU A 107 4.51 0.29 2.65
CA LEU A 107 4.82 0.90 3.96
C LEU A 107 3.57 1.21 4.81
N ILE A 108 2.40 0.79 4.35
CA ILE A 108 1.09 1.03 5.00
C ILE A 108 0.53 -0.23 5.66
#